data_AF-A0A847M428-F1
#
_entry.id   AF-A0A847M428-F1
#
_cell.length_a   1.000
_cell.length_b   1.000
_cell.length_c   1.000
_cell.angle_alpha   90.00
_cell.angle_beta   90.00
_cell.angle_gamma   90.00
#
_symmetry.space_group_name_H-M   'P 1'
#
loop_
_entity.id
_entity.type
_entity.pdbx_description
1 polymer ?
#
loop_
_entity_poly.entity_id
_entity_poly.type
_entity_poly.pdbx_seq_one_letter_code
_entity_poly.pdbx_strand_id
1 'polypeptide(L)'
;MSLMIYTLDLRAPFLYSPNLFIDPFSQVIYEEQVACFSLDKETAGTIDPDPANYLGPLLFTGAKPDSENLTLDAEKGCSIPKGLYLFAQLREGPERDLFTAMAIEVQKEGLWRRLDLEPIVYIRTLKEETELVTQVLRPIRSASGQQQ
;
A
#
# COMPACT_ATOMS: atom_id res chain seq x y z
N MET A 1 -3.30 -20.93 -3.12
CA MET A 1 -1.86 -20.65 -3.04
C MET A 1 -1.58 -19.99 -1.70
N SER A 2 -0.41 -20.20 -1.08
CA SER A 2 -0.06 -19.52 0.17
C SER A 2 0.54 -18.14 -0.16
N LEU A 3 -0.04 -17.08 0.40
CA LEU A 3 0.48 -15.72 0.28
C LEU A 3 1.76 -15.60 1.10
N MET A 4 2.86 -15.19 0.49
CA MET A 4 4.12 -14.96 1.20
C MET A 4 4.17 -13.51 1.70
N ILE A 5 4.40 -13.35 3.00
CA ILE A 5 4.45 -12.05 3.68
C ILE A 5 5.85 -11.79 4.22
N TYR A 6 6.47 -10.71 3.73
CA TYR A 6 7.84 -10.31 4.03
C TYR A 6 7.88 -9.03 4.85
N THR A 7 9.01 -8.80 5.52
CA THR A 7 9.33 -7.46 6.04
C THR A 7 10.21 -6.75 5.02
N LEU A 8 9.77 -5.58 4.56
CA LEU A 8 10.46 -4.75 3.57
C LEU A 8 11.01 -3.49 4.27
N ASP A 9 12.32 -3.28 4.16
CA ASP A 9 13.00 -2.04 4.57
C ASP A 9 13.17 -1.12 3.35
N LEU A 10 12.29 -0.13 3.24
CA LEU A 10 12.31 0.85 2.17
C LEU A 10 13.25 2.01 2.56
N ARG A 11 14.45 2.02 1.97
CA ARG A 11 15.50 3.01 2.30
C ARG A 11 15.27 4.41 1.73
N ALA A 12 14.45 4.54 0.71
CA ALA A 12 14.07 5.80 0.08
C ALA A 12 12.59 5.77 -0.28
N PRO A 13 11.86 6.89 -0.16
CA PRO A 13 10.43 6.91 -0.44
C PRO A 13 10.16 6.61 -1.92
N PHE A 14 9.04 5.95 -2.21
CA PHE A 14 8.49 5.94 -3.57
C PHE A 14 7.66 7.20 -3.79
N LEU A 15 8.02 7.97 -4.81
CA LEU A 15 7.39 9.24 -5.13
C LEU A 15 6.51 9.10 -6.36
N TYR A 16 5.30 9.63 -6.29
CA TYR A 16 4.31 9.55 -7.36
C TYR A 16 3.77 10.92 -7.71
N SER A 17 3.38 11.08 -8.97
CA SER A 17 2.59 12.24 -9.38
C SER A 17 1.13 12.00 -8.95
N PRO A 18 0.48 12.96 -8.26
CA PRO A 18 -0.91 12.83 -7.87
C PRO A 18 -1.80 12.55 -9.07
N ASN A 19 -2.71 11.60 -8.94
CA ASN A 19 -3.68 11.27 -9.97
C ASN A 19 -5.08 11.49 -9.42
N LEU A 20 -5.72 12.59 -9.81
CA LEU A 20 -7.08 12.87 -9.39
C LEU A 20 -8.02 12.01 -10.26
N PHE A 21 -8.94 11.27 -9.62
CA PHE A 21 -10.07 10.57 -10.26
C PHE A 21 -9.84 9.18 -10.88
N ILE A 22 -8.89 8.38 -10.37
CA ILE A 22 -8.76 6.98 -10.79
C ILE A 22 -9.18 6.05 -9.65
N ASP A 23 -10.14 5.17 -9.94
CA ASP A 23 -10.42 4.03 -9.08
C ASP A 23 -9.21 3.08 -9.12
N PRO A 24 -8.52 2.83 -7.98
CA PRO A 24 -7.32 2.00 -7.96
C PRO A 24 -7.55 0.52 -8.27
N PHE A 25 -8.81 0.09 -8.33
CA PHE A 25 -9.22 -1.27 -8.73
C PHE A 25 -9.76 -1.33 -10.16
N SER A 26 -9.73 -0.21 -10.89
CA SER A 26 -10.08 -0.16 -12.30
C SER A 26 -8.88 -0.55 -13.18
N GLN A 27 -9.04 -0.42 -14.51
CA GLN A 27 -8.00 -0.80 -15.46
C GLN A 27 -6.71 -0.01 -15.21
N VAL A 28 -5.58 -0.73 -15.13
CA VAL A 28 -4.25 -0.12 -14.98
C VAL A 28 -3.85 0.57 -16.28
N ILE A 29 -3.76 1.90 -16.23
CA ILE A 29 -3.46 2.79 -17.37
C ILE A 29 -1.95 3.12 -17.44
N TYR A 30 -1.24 3.07 -16.31
CA TYR A 30 0.17 3.48 -16.19
C TYR A 30 1.06 2.27 -15.90
N GLU A 31 2.37 2.38 -16.15
CA GLU A 31 3.33 1.32 -15.81
C GLU A 31 3.32 0.99 -14.31
N GLU A 32 3.08 2.01 -13.49
CA GLU A 32 3.03 1.88 -12.05
C GLU A 32 2.01 2.87 -11.46
N GLN A 33 1.17 2.36 -10.56
CA GLN A 33 0.15 3.10 -9.84
C GLN A 33 0.18 2.79 -8.36
N VAL A 34 -0.26 3.74 -7.53
CA VAL A 34 -0.38 3.59 -6.09
C VAL A 34 -1.71 4.16 -5.61
N ALA A 35 -2.26 3.57 -4.56
CA ALA A 35 -3.30 4.16 -3.75
C ALA A 35 -3.00 3.96 -2.27
N CYS A 36 -3.44 4.89 -1.43
CA CYS A 36 -3.35 4.79 0.02
C CYS A 36 -4.74 4.88 0.62
N PHE A 37 -5.10 3.92 1.46
CA PHE A 37 -6.34 3.92 2.23
C PHE A 37 -6.04 4.11 3.71
N SER A 38 -6.83 4.92 4.40
CA SER A 38 -6.88 4.88 5.86
C SER A 38 -7.65 3.66 6.32
N LEU A 39 -7.29 3.14 7.49
CA LEU A 39 -8.11 2.17 8.22
C LEU A 39 -8.60 2.81 9.52
N ASP A 40 -9.78 2.38 9.96
CA ASP A 40 -10.19 2.68 11.33
C ASP A 40 -9.21 2.06 12.34
N LYS A 41 -9.00 2.74 13.48
CA LYS A 41 -8.02 2.30 14.49
C LYS A 41 -8.41 0.97 15.13
N GLU A 42 -9.71 0.72 15.34
CA GLU A 42 -10.21 -0.54 15.89
C GLU A 42 -10.03 -1.66 14.86
N THR A 43 -10.38 -1.39 13.60
CA THR A 43 -10.16 -2.32 12.48
C THR A 43 -8.68 -2.67 12.32
N ALA A 44 -7.78 -1.69 12.40
CA ALA A 44 -6.33 -1.87 12.26
C ALA A 44 -5.71 -2.77 13.34
N GLY A 45 -6.35 -2.85 14.52
CA GLY A 45 -5.90 -3.68 15.65
C GLY A 45 -6.58 -5.05 15.74
N THR A 46 -7.48 -5.38 14.82
CA THR A 46 -8.28 -6.61 14.88
C THR A 46 -7.69 -7.71 13.99
N ILE A 47 -7.62 -8.96 14.50
CA ILE A 47 -7.08 -10.10 13.73
C ILE A 47 -8.02 -10.47 12.57
N ASP A 48 -9.33 -10.56 12.81
CA ASP A 48 -10.33 -10.90 11.80
C ASP A 48 -11.32 -9.74 11.59
N PRO A 49 -10.91 -8.65 10.91
CA PRO A 49 -11.81 -7.55 10.59
C PRO A 49 -12.84 -7.97 9.53
N ASP A 50 -13.99 -7.30 9.50
CA ASP A 50 -14.98 -7.46 8.45
C ASP A 50 -14.43 -6.96 7.09
N PRO A 51 -14.28 -7.83 6.07
CA PRO A 51 -13.74 -7.43 4.77
C PRO A 51 -14.53 -6.30 4.09
N ALA A 52 -15.86 -6.27 4.26
CA ALA A 52 -16.69 -5.26 3.61
C ALA A 52 -16.42 -3.84 4.14
N ASN A 53 -15.94 -3.75 5.37
CA ASN A 53 -15.67 -2.50 6.09
C ASN A 53 -14.18 -2.29 6.40
N TYR A 54 -13.31 -3.13 5.83
CA TYR A 54 -11.88 -3.09 6.12
C TYR A 54 -11.22 -1.80 5.60
N LEU A 55 -11.45 -1.46 4.34
CA LEU A 55 -10.90 -0.25 3.71
C LEU A 55 -11.71 0.98 4.08
N GLY A 56 -11.08 1.94 4.77
CA GLY A 56 -11.64 3.26 5.01
C GLY A 56 -11.47 4.20 3.82
N PRO A 57 -11.55 5.53 4.05
CA PRO A 57 -11.37 6.53 3.02
C PRO A 57 -10.07 6.37 2.21
N LEU A 58 -10.17 6.57 0.89
CA LEU A 58 -9.02 6.74 0.01
C LEU A 58 -8.36 8.08 0.32
N LEU A 59 -7.09 8.05 0.74
CA LEU A 59 -6.30 9.22 1.09
C LEU A 59 -5.66 9.86 -0.13
N PHE A 60 -5.10 9.05 -1.03
CA PHE A 60 -4.57 9.51 -2.31
C PHE A 60 -4.43 8.38 -3.33
N THR A 61 -4.33 8.78 -4.59
CA THR A 61 -3.90 7.97 -5.74
C THR A 61 -2.76 8.66 -6.46
N GLY A 62 -1.82 7.87 -6.98
CA GLY A 62 -0.67 8.38 -7.71
C GLY A 62 -0.26 7.43 -8.84
N ALA A 63 0.43 7.98 -9.83
CA ALA A 63 1.07 7.22 -10.89
C ALA A 63 2.53 7.62 -11.01
N LYS A 64 3.37 6.68 -11.45
CA LYS A 64 4.76 7.01 -11.77
C LYS A 64 4.76 7.93 -13.00
N PRO A 65 5.47 9.06 -12.96
CA PRO A 65 5.51 9.97 -14.11
C PRO A 65 6.21 9.29 -15.30
N ASP A 66 5.58 9.34 -16.48
CA ASP A 66 6.11 8.78 -17.73
C ASP A 66 7.30 9.59 -18.31
N SER A 67 7.71 10.70 -17.68
CA SER A 67 8.80 11.54 -18.18
C SER A 67 9.69 12.10 -17.08
N GLU A 68 10.99 12.18 -17.37
CA GLU A 68 12.04 12.81 -16.54
C GLU A 68 11.80 14.30 -16.21
N ASN A 69 10.74 14.91 -16.76
CA ASN A 69 10.45 16.34 -16.69
C ASN A 69 9.26 16.72 -15.79
N LEU A 70 8.64 15.77 -15.08
CA LEU A 70 7.67 16.11 -14.05
C LEU A 70 8.41 16.32 -12.73
N THR A 71 8.48 17.57 -12.28
CA THR A 71 8.91 17.90 -10.92
C THR A 71 8.01 17.13 -9.95
N LEU A 72 8.56 16.07 -9.36
CA LEU A 72 8.00 15.35 -8.22
C LEU A 72 7.92 16.35 -7.07
N ASP A 73 6.79 17.05 -7.02
CA ASP A 73 6.52 18.02 -5.97
C ASP A 73 6.26 17.23 -4.70
N ALA A 74 7.33 16.96 -3.94
CA ALA A 74 7.28 16.19 -2.69
C ALA A 74 6.28 16.79 -1.69
N GLU A 75 5.98 18.09 -1.83
CA GLU A 75 5.01 18.83 -1.05
C GLU A 75 3.54 18.51 -1.40
N LYS A 76 3.27 17.87 -2.56
CA LYS A 76 1.91 17.48 -3.01
C LYS A 76 1.47 16.07 -2.57
N GLY A 77 2.23 15.40 -1.71
CA GLY A 77 1.67 14.43 -0.76
C GLY A 77 1.33 13.03 -1.26
N CYS A 78 1.76 12.61 -2.46
CA CYS A 78 1.56 11.24 -2.96
C CYS A 78 2.86 10.43 -2.88
N SER A 79 3.10 9.78 -1.75
CA SER A 79 4.30 8.94 -1.56
C SER A 79 4.06 7.74 -0.68
N ILE A 80 4.85 6.68 -0.89
CA ILE A 80 5.09 5.64 0.11
C ILE A 80 6.38 6.04 0.84
N PRO A 81 6.33 6.47 2.11
CA PRO A 81 7.49 6.94 2.83
C PRO A 81 8.60 5.89 2.94
N LYS A 82 9.84 6.32 3.22
CA LYS A 82 10.88 5.38 3.68
C LYS A 82 10.46 4.78 5.03
N GLY A 83 10.81 3.53 5.29
CA GLY A 83 10.47 2.86 6.54
C GLY A 83 10.34 1.34 6.42
N LEU A 84 9.87 0.73 7.51
CA LEU A 84 9.61 -0.71 7.58
C LEU A 84 8.16 -1.01 7.24
N TYR A 85 7.95 -2.04 6.43
CA TYR A 85 6.63 -2.46 5.97
C TYR A 85 6.49 -3.97 6.10
N LEU A 86 5.28 -4.44 6.39
CA LEU A 86 4.87 -5.77 5.94
C LEU A 86 4.43 -5.67 4.49
N PHE A 87 4.90 -6.63 3.70
CA PHE A 87 4.80 -6.61 2.26
C PHE A 87 4.33 -7.97 1.75
N ALA A 88 3.37 -7.95 0.84
CA ALA A 88 2.94 -9.12 0.09
C ALA A 88 2.62 -8.72 -1.35
N GLN A 89 2.73 -9.67 -2.28
CA GLN A 89 2.41 -9.44 -3.68
C GLN A 89 1.78 -10.65 -4.36
N LEU A 90 1.00 -10.40 -5.41
CA LEU A 90 0.43 -11.42 -6.30
C LEU A 90 0.57 -10.94 -7.76
N ARG A 91 0.77 -11.89 -8.68
CA ARG A 91 0.81 -11.67 -10.14
C ARG A 91 -0.60 -11.65 -10.71
N GLU A 92 -1.41 -10.74 -10.19
CA GLU A 92 -2.81 -10.55 -10.57
C GLU A 92 -3.10 -9.05 -10.66
N GLY A 93 -4.06 -8.69 -11.52
CA GLY A 93 -4.55 -7.31 -11.63
C GLY A 93 -5.18 -6.83 -10.31
N PRO A 94 -5.34 -5.51 -10.15
CA PRO A 94 -5.90 -4.97 -8.93
C PRO A 94 -7.40 -5.26 -8.87
N GLU A 95 -7.79 -6.27 -8.09
CA GLU A 95 -9.18 -6.56 -7.76
C GLU A 95 -9.43 -6.21 -6.28
N ARG A 96 -10.51 -5.49 -6.01
CA ARG A 96 -10.80 -4.97 -4.66
C ARG A 96 -10.89 -6.08 -3.62
N ASP A 97 -11.61 -7.14 -3.92
CA ASP A 97 -11.85 -8.25 -2.98
C ASP A 97 -10.55 -9.02 -2.72
N LEU A 98 -9.76 -9.27 -3.78
CA LEU A 98 -8.45 -9.90 -3.67
C LEU A 98 -7.47 -9.06 -2.84
N PHE A 99 -7.34 -7.77 -3.16
CA PHE A 99 -6.49 -6.84 -2.41
C PHE A 99 -6.91 -6.76 -0.93
N THR A 100 -8.22 -6.67 -0.67
CA THR A 100 -8.75 -6.60 0.70
C THR A 100 -8.40 -7.86 1.48
N ALA A 101 -8.57 -9.04 0.87
CA ALA A 101 -8.17 -10.31 1.48
C ALA A 101 -6.66 -10.35 1.75
N MET A 102 -5.82 -9.95 0.79
CA MET A 102 -4.36 -9.87 0.98
C MET A 102 -3.99 -8.92 2.12
N ALA A 103 -4.61 -7.75 2.18
CA ALA A 103 -4.34 -6.74 3.19
C ALA A 103 -4.71 -7.21 4.60
N ILE A 104 -5.81 -7.96 4.73
CA ILE A 104 -6.22 -8.59 5.98
C ILE A 104 -5.20 -9.66 6.40
N GLU A 105 -4.75 -10.52 5.49
CA GLU A 105 -3.74 -11.54 5.80
C GLU A 105 -2.39 -10.90 6.21
N VAL A 106 -1.99 -9.81 5.56
CA VAL A 106 -0.83 -9.00 5.98
C VAL A 106 -1.02 -8.42 7.39
N GLN A 107 -2.22 -7.92 7.72
CA GLN A 107 -2.54 -7.42 9.06
C GLN A 107 -2.49 -8.53 10.11
N LYS A 108 -3.10 -9.68 9.84
CA LYS A 108 -3.07 -10.87 10.72
C LYS A 108 -1.65 -11.27 11.05
N GLU A 109 -0.80 -11.37 10.04
CA GLU A 109 0.60 -11.72 10.22
C GLU A 109 1.33 -10.68 11.10
N GLY A 110 1.06 -9.39 10.89
CA GLY A 110 1.64 -8.34 11.71
C GLY A 110 1.22 -8.38 13.17
N LEU A 111 -0.08 -8.59 13.42
CA LEU A 111 -0.62 -8.74 14.77
C LEU A 111 -0.10 -10.01 15.45
N TRP A 112 0.03 -11.12 14.72
CA TRP A 112 0.64 -12.36 15.21
C TRP A 112 2.10 -12.16 15.61
N ARG A 113 2.86 -11.40 14.80
CA ARG A 113 4.26 -11.00 15.09
C ARG A 113 4.36 -9.90 16.17
N ARG A 114 3.24 -9.43 16.71
CA ARG A 114 3.17 -8.32 17.70
C ARG A 114 3.81 -7.02 17.20
N LEU A 115 3.67 -6.74 15.91
CA LEU A 115 4.14 -5.50 15.30
C LEU A 115 3.10 -4.40 15.52
N ASP A 116 3.56 -3.18 15.82
CA ASP A 116 2.69 -2.00 15.83
C ASP A 116 2.50 -1.53 14.39
N LEU A 117 1.30 -1.71 13.84
CA LEU A 117 0.99 -1.36 12.44
C LEU A 117 0.33 0.02 12.39
N GLU A 118 0.75 0.85 11.43
CA GLU A 118 0.07 2.12 11.20
C GLU A 118 -1.34 1.90 10.62
N PRO A 119 -2.32 2.77 10.92
CA PRO A 119 -3.70 2.63 10.44
C PRO A 119 -3.86 3.10 8.98
N ILE A 120 -2.93 2.72 8.11
CA ILE A 120 -2.95 3.00 6.67
C ILE A 120 -2.45 1.79 5.89
N VAL A 121 -2.98 1.57 4.69
CA VAL A 121 -2.53 0.50 3.79
C VAL A 121 -2.34 1.06 2.40
N TYR A 122 -1.26 0.63 1.75
CA TYR A 122 -0.98 0.99 0.37
C TYR A 122 -1.28 -0.20 -0.54
N ILE A 123 -1.93 0.08 -1.66
CA ILE A 123 -1.91 -0.76 -2.85
C ILE A 123 -0.91 -0.15 -3.82
N ARG A 124 -0.01 -0.98 -4.35
CA ARG A 124 0.89 -0.60 -5.45
C ARG A 124 0.72 -1.62 -6.56
N THR A 125 0.46 -1.15 -7.76
CA THR A 125 0.25 -1.99 -8.93
C THR A 125 1.33 -1.68 -9.95
N LEU A 126 1.99 -2.73 -10.44
CA LEU A 126 3.08 -2.66 -11.41
C LEU A 126 2.74 -3.46 -12.65
N LYS A 127 3.20 -2.98 -13.79
CA LYS A 127 3.26 -3.76 -15.02
C LYS A 127 4.66 -4.35 -15.18
N GLU A 128 4.79 -5.66 -14.95
CA GLU A 128 6.03 -6.41 -15.19
C GLU A 128 5.91 -7.13 -16.54
N GLU A 129 6.65 -6.65 -17.55
CA GLU A 129 6.62 -7.18 -18.93
C GLU A 129 5.19 -7.22 -19.51
N THR A 130 4.50 -8.35 -19.33
CA THR A 130 3.13 -8.61 -19.80
C THR A 130 2.12 -8.83 -18.67
N GLU A 131 2.57 -8.94 -17.42
CA GLU A 131 1.72 -9.25 -16.26
C GLU A 131 1.53 -8.03 -15.36
N LEU A 132 0.39 -7.99 -14.68
CA LEU A 132 0.16 -7.04 -13.60
C LEU A 132 0.54 -7.69 -12.28
N VAL A 133 1.20 -6.93 -11.42
CA VAL A 133 1.56 -7.33 -10.07
C VAL A 133 0.91 -6.36 -9.10
N THR A 134 0.05 -6.91 -8.23
CA THR A 134 -0.58 -6.17 -7.13
C THR A 134 0.21 -6.41 -5.85
N GLN A 135 0.59 -5.32 -5.19
CA GLN A 135 1.38 -5.32 -3.97
C GLN A 135 0.62 -4.63 -2.84
N VAL A 136 0.68 -5.22 -1.65
CA VAL A 136 0.18 -4.64 -0.41
C VAL A 136 1.39 -4.19 0.41
N LEU A 137 1.36 -2.95 0.90
CA LEU A 137 2.33 -2.46 1.86
C LEU A 137 1.60 -1.94 3.11
N ARG A 138 1.94 -2.52 4.26
CA ARG A 138 1.42 -2.12 5.56
C ARG A 138 2.56 -1.58 6.43
N PRO A 139 2.60 -0.27 6.73
CA PRO A 139 3.71 0.29 7.51
C PRO A 139 3.73 -0.28 8.92
N ILE A 140 4.94 -0.54 9.40
CA ILE A 140 5.22 -0.86 10.80
C ILE A 140 5.65 0.45 11.44
N ARG A 141 4.97 0.87 12.52
CA ARG A 141 5.38 2.03 13.29
C ARG A 141 6.77 1.77 13.84
N SER A 142 7.72 2.60 13.42
CA SER A 142 9.06 2.54 13.98
C SER A 142 9.01 3.12 15.40
N ALA A 143 9.60 2.43 16.37
CA ALA A 143 9.71 2.92 17.75
C ALA A 143 10.54 4.22 17.88
N SER A 144 11.12 4.72 16.78
CA SER A 144 11.92 5.94 16.72
C SER A 144 11.05 7.17 16.44
N GLY A 145 10.24 7.52 17.45
CA GLY A 145 9.59 8.82 17.60
C GLY A 145 10.10 9.62 18.81
N GLN A 146 11.24 9.23 19.38
CA GLN A 146 12.00 10.06 20.32
C GLN A 146 13.45 10.18 19.84
N GLN A 147 13.88 11.43 19.65
CA GLN A 147 15.26 11.91 19.42
C GLN A 147 15.80 11.64 17.99
N GLN A 148 16.34 12.59 17.23
CA GLN A 148 16.99 13.88 17.53
C GLN A 148 16.71 14.90 16.41
#